data_AF-A0A4R6PIW4-F1
#
_entry.id   AF-A0A4R6PIW4-F1
#
_cell.length_a   1.000
_cell.length_b   1.000
_cell.length_c   1.000
_cell.angle_alpha   90.00
_cell.angle_beta   90.00
_cell.angle_gamma   90.00
#
_symmetry.space_group_name_H-M   'P 1'
#
loop_
_entity.id
_entity.type
_entity.pdbx_description
1 polymer ?
#
loop_
_entity_poly.entity_id
_entity_poly.type
_entity_poly.pdbx_seq_one_letter_code
_entity_poly.pdbx_strand_id
1 'polypeptide(L)'
;MKIITKIALVATAITMPFMSSADVVSSSEQGFQIKIEQPYEGTADSGYQRFVNDINQWWLDDHTWFGDAEKLSIDATAWRLFLRNRR
;
A
#
# COMPACT_ATOMS: atom_id res chain seq x y z
N MET A 1 -24.53 -9.38 -31.06
CA MET A 1 -25.13 -8.56 -29.97
C MET A 1 -24.60 -8.94 -28.58
N LYS A 2 -24.75 -10.19 -28.10
CA LYS A 2 -24.30 -10.60 -26.76
C LYS A 2 -22.82 -10.31 -26.42
N ILE A 3 -21.91 -10.44 -27.39
CA ILE A 3 -20.47 -10.19 -27.20
C ILE A 3 -20.18 -8.69 -27.05
N ILE A 4 -20.83 -7.85 -27.86
CA ILE A 4 -20.69 -6.38 -27.80
C ILE A 4 -21.21 -5.85 -26.46
N THR A 5 -22.32 -6.40 -25.95
CA THR A 5 -22.85 -6.05 -24.62
C THR A 5 -21.90 -6.45 -23.49
N LYS A 6 -21.25 -7.61 -23.58
CA LYS A 6 -20.25 -8.04 -22.59
C LYS A 6 -19.00 -7.16 -22.59
N ILE A 7 -18.50 -6.79 -23.78
CA ILE A 7 -17.34 -5.89 -23.92
C ILE A 7 -17.66 -4.50 -23.36
N ALA A 8 -18.85 -3.97 -23.66
CA ALA A 8 -19.30 -2.69 -23.10
C ALA A 8 -19.38 -2.74 -21.57
N LEU A 9 -19.90 -3.82 -20.99
CA LEU A 9 -19.99 -3.97 -19.53
C LEU A 9 -18.60 -4.00 -18.84
N VAL A 10 -17.64 -4.72 -19.43
CA VAL A 10 -16.26 -4.79 -18.90
C VAL A 10 -15.57 -3.43 -19.02
N ALA A 11 -15.73 -2.74 -20.16
CA ALA A 11 -15.15 -1.42 -20.36
C ALA A 11 -15.69 -0.40 -19.34
N THR A 12 -17.00 -0.42 -19.05
CA THR A 12 -17.60 0.45 -18.03
C THR A 12 -17.08 0.15 -16.62
N ALA A 13 -16.89 -1.13 -16.28
CA ALA A 13 -16.38 -1.52 -14.96
C ALA A 13 -14.95 -1.03 -14.70
N ILE A 14 -14.09 -0.98 -15.72
CA ILE A 14 -12.70 -0.52 -15.60
C ILE A 14 -12.62 1.00 -15.38
N THR A 15 -13.62 1.76 -15.84
CA THR A 15 -13.65 3.23 -15.69
C THR A 15 -14.23 3.71 -14.38
N MET A 16 -14.78 2.82 -13.53
CA MET A 16 -15.26 3.22 -12.21
C MET A 16 -14.06 3.51 -11.30
N PRO A 17 -13.87 4.77 -10.85
CA PRO A 17 -12.83 5.04 -9.87
C PRO A 17 -13.18 4.29 -8.59
N PHE A 18 -12.22 3.51 -8.08
CA PHE A 18 -12.33 2.95 -6.74
C PHE A 18 -12.44 4.12 -5.76
N MET A 19 -13.58 4.22 -5.08
CA MET A 19 -13.80 5.19 -4.02
C MET A 19 -12.90 4.82 -2.83
N SER A 20 -11.65 5.30 -2.86
CA SER A 20 -10.73 5.23 -1.73
C SER A 20 -10.99 6.43 -0.83
N SER A 21 -11.52 6.20 0.37
CA SER A 21 -11.70 7.23 1.39
C SER A 21 -10.63 7.09 2.45
N ALA A 22 -9.85 8.15 2.66
CA ALA A 22 -8.90 8.25 3.76
C ALA A 22 -9.49 9.17 4.84
N ASP A 23 -9.41 8.76 6.10
CA ASP A 23 -9.91 9.57 7.21
C ASP A 23 -8.87 10.65 7.57
N VAL A 24 -9.20 11.91 7.28
CA VAL A 24 -8.41 13.08 7.66
C VAL A 24 -8.85 13.52 9.04
N VAL A 25 -8.15 13.03 10.06
CA VAL A 25 -8.51 13.27 11.46
C VAL A 25 -8.25 14.71 11.91
N SER A 26 -7.38 15.45 11.22
CA SER A 26 -7.21 16.89 11.44
C SER A 26 -6.55 17.58 10.23
N SER A 27 -6.82 18.87 10.05
CA SER A 27 -6.21 19.72 9.02
C SER A 27 -6.02 21.14 9.55
N SER A 28 -4.90 21.75 9.20
CA SER A 28 -4.47 23.10 9.60
C SER A 28 -3.66 23.74 8.47
N GLU A 29 -3.33 25.02 8.60
CA GLU A 29 -2.43 25.70 7.66
C GLU A 29 -1.03 25.06 7.61
N GLN A 30 -0.62 24.37 8.68
CA GLN A 30 0.70 23.75 8.80
C GLN A 30 0.74 22.30 8.32
N GLY A 31 -0.42 21.71 7.97
CA GLY A 31 -0.51 20.34 7.49
C GLY A 31 -1.75 19.60 7.98
N PHE A 32 -1.77 18.30 7.74
CA PHE A 32 -2.91 17.42 8.03
C PHE A 32 -2.43 16.11 8.65
N GLN A 33 -3.35 15.41 9.31
CA GLN A 33 -3.14 14.07 9.85
C GLN A 33 -4.12 13.10 9.19
N ILE A 34 -3.62 11.95 8.79
CA ILE A 34 -4.42 10.84 8.26
C ILE A 34 -4.36 9.65 9.21
N LYS A 35 -5.47 8.93 9.31
CA LYS A 35 -5.54 7.63 10.00
C LYS A 35 -5.84 6.55 8.98
N ILE A 36 -4.98 5.54 8.93
CA ILE A 36 -5.17 4.35 8.09
C ILE A 36 -5.30 3.16 9.03
N GLU A 37 -6.50 2.58 9.07
CA GLU A 37 -6.77 1.34 9.80
C GLU A 37 -7.36 0.33 8.82
N GLN A 38 -6.82 -0.88 8.85
CA GLN A 38 -7.31 -1.97 8.01
C GLN A 38 -7.37 -3.26 8.84
N PRO A 39 -8.53 -3.95 8.87
CA PRO A 39 -8.62 -5.24 9.51
C PRO A 39 -7.68 -6.22 8.80
N TYR A 40 -6.99 -7.04 9.60
CA TYR A 40 -6.07 -8.04 9.10
C TYR A 40 -6.55 -9.44 9.48
N GLU A 41 -6.68 -10.30 8.49
CA GLU A 41 -6.98 -11.72 8.69
C GLU A 41 -5.69 -12.46 9.07
N GLY A 42 -5.48 -12.70 10.37
CA GLY A 42 -4.32 -13.40 10.88
C GLY A 42 -4.04 -13.08 12.35
N THR A 43 -2.86 -13.49 12.83
CA THR A 43 -2.39 -13.14 14.16
C THR A 43 -1.53 -11.88 14.09
N ALA A 44 -1.34 -11.21 15.22
CA ALA A 44 -0.42 -10.07 15.31
C ALA A 44 1.00 -10.45 14.85
N ASP A 45 1.46 -11.65 15.25
CA ASP A 45 2.77 -12.16 14.83
C ASP A 45 2.87 -12.33 13.32
N SER A 46 1.87 -12.94 12.67
CA SER A 46 1.91 -13.13 11.22
C SER A 46 1.81 -11.81 10.47
N GLY A 47 1.00 -10.87 10.96
CA GLY A 47 0.91 -9.52 10.42
C GLY A 47 2.25 -8.77 10.52
N TYR A 48 2.91 -8.86 11.68
CA TYR A 48 4.22 -8.26 11.89
C TYR A 48 5.28 -8.85 10.95
N GLN A 49 5.35 -10.18 10.83
CA GLN A 49 6.30 -10.85 9.93
C GLN A 49 6.10 -10.41 8.48
N ARG A 50 4.84 -10.30 8.02
CA ARG A 50 4.53 -9.80 6.68
C ARG A 50 4.94 -8.34 6.50
N PHE A 51 4.63 -7.49 7.48
CA PHE A 51 4.94 -6.07 7.39
C PHE A 51 6.45 -5.82 7.30
N VAL A 52 7.25 -6.56 8.06
CA VAL A 52 8.71 -6.36 8.13
C VAL A 52 9.46 -7.08 7.01
N ASN A 53 9.08 -8.31 6.66
CA ASN A 53 9.86 -9.16 5.76
C ASN A 53 9.31 -9.19 4.33
N ASP A 54 8.02 -8.96 4.13
CA ASP A 54 7.36 -9.08 2.82
C ASP A 54 7.08 -7.70 2.21
N ILE A 55 8.06 -6.80 2.25
CA ILE A 55 7.92 -5.39 1.85
C ILE A 55 7.40 -5.26 0.41
N ASN A 56 7.92 -6.07 -0.50
CA ASN A 56 7.56 -6.05 -1.92
C ASN A 56 6.09 -6.46 -2.18
N GLN A 57 5.36 -6.95 -1.16
CA GLN A 57 3.94 -7.28 -1.27
C GLN A 57 3.02 -6.07 -1.02
N TRP A 58 3.50 -5.02 -0.37
CA TRP A 58 2.69 -3.86 0.01
C TRP A 58 3.32 -2.52 -0.38
N TRP A 59 4.63 -2.47 -0.61
CA TRP A 59 5.31 -1.34 -1.20
C TRP A 59 5.26 -1.43 -2.73
N LEU A 60 4.82 -0.36 -3.39
CA LEU A 60 4.88 -0.27 -4.85
C LEU A 60 6.29 0.14 -5.27
N ASP A 61 6.84 -0.54 -6.28
CA ASP A 61 8.19 -0.27 -6.77
C ASP A 61 8.36 1.19 -7.22
N ASP A 62 7.32 1.78 -7.81
CA ASP A 62 7.28 3.18 -8.25
C ASP A 62 7.43 4.20 -7.11
N HIS A 63 7.26 3.79 -5.84
CA HIS A 63 7.55 4.63 -4.68
C HIS A 63 9.04 4.62 -4.29
N THR A 64 9.87 3.83 -4.98
CA THR A 64 11.32 3.79 -4.77
C THR A 64 12.01 4.75 -5.73
N TRP A 65 12.46 5.91 -5.23
CA TRP A 65 13.20 6.87 -6.05
C TRP A 65 14.63 6.39 -6.37
N PHE A 66 15.29 5.72 -5.42
CA PHE A 66 16.69 5.34 -5.54
C PHE A 66 16.96 3.87 -5.19
N GLY A 67 17.73 3.20 -6.05
CA GLY A 67 18.15 1.81 -5.92
C GLY A 67 17.12 0.81 -6.46
N ASP A 68 17.29 -0.46 -6.12
CA ASP A 68 16.41 -1.58 -6.47
C ASP A 68 15.27 -1.77 -5.43
N ALA A 69 14.02 -1.64 -5.85
CA ALA A 69 12.84 -1.80 -4.98
C ALA A 69 12.71 -3.23 -4.43
N GLU A 70 13.18 -4.23 -5.17
CA GLU A 70 13.09 -5.64 -4.75
C GLU A 70 13.99 -5.96 -3.55
N LYS A 71 14.99 -5.10 -3.30
CA LYS A 71 16.00 -5.28 -2.25
C LYS A 71 15.76 -4.39 -1.02
N LEU A 72 14.54 -3.88 -0.86
CA LEU A 72 14.14 -3.18 0.36
C LEU A 72 14.15 -4.12 1.55
N SER A 73 14.61 -3.61 2.69
CA SER A 73 14.63 -4.33 3.96
C SER A 73 14.37 -3.38 5.12
N ILE A 74 13.66 -3.89 6.13
CA ILE A 74 13.43 -3.21 7.41
C ILE A 74 14.30 -3.90 8.46
N ASP A 75 15.22 -3.16 9.06
CA ASP A 75 15.85 -3.56 10.32
C ASP A 75 14.87 -3.17 11.44
N ALA A 76 14.25 -4.15 12.08
CA ALA A 76 13.20 -3.92 13.09
C ALA A 76 13.74 -3.95 14.53
N THR A 77 14.94 -3.42 14.72
CA THR A 77 15.52 -3.21 16.06
C THR A 77 14.92 -1.93 16.66
N ALA A 78 14.60 -1.93 17.97
CA ALA A 78 14.23 -0.72 18.69
C ALA A 78 15.26 0.39 18.38
N TRP A 79 14.86 1.68 18.37
CA TRP A 79 15.65 2.86 17.97
C TRP A 79 16.05 3.00 16.48
N ARG A 80 15.82 2.00 15.61
CA ARG A 80 16.14 2.13 14.17
C ARG A 80 15.13 1.44 13.27
N LEU A 81 14.02 2.10 12.94
CA LEU A 81 13.18 1.72 11.79
C LEU A 81 13.69 2.46 10.55
N PHE A 82 14.35 1.76 9.63
CA PHE A 82 14.88 2.37 8.39
C PHE A 82 14.76 1.41 7.20
N LEU A 83 14.00 1.81 6.19
CA LEU A 83 13.97 1.13 4.89
C LEU A 83 15.30 1.34 4.18
N ARG A 84 16.03 0.26 3.92
CA ARG A 84 17.32 0.29 3.21
C ARG A 84 17.29 -0.59 1.98
N ASN A 85 17.86 -0.06 0.92
CA ASN A 85 18.25 -0.81 -0.26
C ASN A 85 19.54 -1.61 -0.01
N ARG A 86 19.48 -2.94 -0.03
CA ARG A 86 20.69 -3.77 0.06
C ARG A 86 21.19 -4.01 -1.36
N ARG A 87 22.46 -3.67 -1.65
CA ARG A 87 23.07 -3.96 -2.96
C ARG A 87 23.15 -5.46 -3.21
#